data_AF-A0A960HBC5-F1
#
_entry.id   AF-A0A960HBC5-F1
#
_cell.length_a   1.000
_cell.length_b   1.000
_cell.length_c   1.000
_cell.angle_alpha   90.00
_cell.angle_beta   90.00
_cell.angle_gamma   90.00
#
_symmetry.space_group_name_H-M   'P 1'
#
loop_
_entity.id
_entity.type
_entity.pdbx_description
1 polymer ?
#
loop_
_entity_poly.entity_id
_entity_poly.type
_entity_poly.pdbx_seq_one_letter_code
_entity_poly.pdbx_strand_id
1 'polypeptide(L)'
;MSDTDSQQPGPRRPWSPPPEPKGPGTQVRELKDLVVTYAKQETIDPLKTLGRHLGLGISGSILIGIGWVFALLAILRGLQQIDFFNDPGAPEGGTWSWMPYLIVTVVGAAVAGLYGRALAKRLEQNGDPK
;
A
#
# COMPACT_ATOMS: atom_id res chain seq x y z
N MET A 1 -89.41 -26.77 3.82
CA MET A 1 -88.86 -25.83 4.81
C MET A 1 -87.36 -26.02 4.75
N SER A 2 -86.66 -25.12 4.07
CA SER A 2 -85.23 -25.24 3.73
C SER A 2 -84.38 -24.62 4.82
N ASP A 3 -83.60 -25.43 5.54
CA ASP A 3 -82.56 -24.96 6.44
C ASP A 3 -81.38 -24.47 5.61
N THR A 4 -81.27 -23.15 5.50
CA THR A 4 -80.10 -22.45 5.00
C THR A 4 -79.00 -22.48 6.06
N ASP A 5 -78.03 -23.37 5.87
CA ASP A 5 -76.74 -23.37 6.55
C ASP A 5 -75.98 -22.09 6.19
N SER A 6 -75.93 -21.15 7.13
CA SER A 6 -75.25 -19.88 6.99
C SER A 6 -73.79 -20.05 7.42
N GLN A 7 -72.95 -20.53 6.49
CA GLN A 7 -71.50 -20.42 6.63
C GLN A 7 -71.09 -18.95 6.78
N GLN A 8 -70.87 -18.52 8.02
CA GLN A 8 -70.20 -17.26 8.29
C GLN A 8 -68.71 -17.37 7.95
N PRO A 9 -68.15 -16.43 7.17
CA PRO A 9 -66.74 -16.44 6.83
C PRO A 9 -65.91 -16.07 8.08
N GLY A 10 -65.04 -16.99 8.49
CA GLY A 10 -64.15 -16.76 9.63
C GLY A 10 -63.22 -15.54 9.43
N PRO A 11 -62.78 -14.88 10.52
CA PRO A 11 -61.98 -13.66 10.43
C PRO A 11 -60.67 -13.90 9.65
N ARG A 12 -60.44 -13.14 8.56
CA ARG A 12 -59.15 -13.15 7.84
C ARG A 12 -58.10 -12.48 8.73
N ARG A 13 -57.23 -13.28 9.35
CA ARG A 13 -56.13 -12.76 10.16
C ARG A 13 -55.09 -12.11 9.21
N PRO A 14 -54.67 -10.86 9.45
CA PRO A 14 -53.67 -10.16 8.61
C PRO A 14 -52.23 -10.61 8.86
N TRP A 15 -52.02 -11.66 9.67
CA TRP A 15 -50.68 -12.10 10.07
C TRP A 15 -50.47 -13.57 9.68
N SER A 16 -49.42 -13.81 8.91
CA SER A 16 -48.91 -15.14 8.55
C SER A 16 -48.13 -15.71 9.75
N PRO A 17 -48.31 -16.98 10.15
CA PRO A 17 -47.53 -17.59 11.23
C PRO A 17 -46.01 -17.35 11.05
N PRO A 18 -45.23 -17.23 12.14
CA PRO A 18 -43.80 -17.03 12.01
C PRO A 18 -43.23 -18.23 11.24
N PRO A 19 -42.23 -18.03 10.36
CA PRO A 19 -41.58 -19.13 9.65
C PRO A 19 -41.16 -20.20 10.66
N GLU A 20 -41.35 -21.47 10.31
CA GLU A 20 -40.96 -22.60 11.17
C GLU A 20 -39.51 -22.43 11.65
N PRO A 21 -39.21 -22.78 12.92
CA PRO A 21 -37.86 -22.69 13.45
C PRO A 21 -36.90 -23.44 12.52
N LYS A 22 -36.03 -22.70 11.84
CA LYS A 22 -35.06 -23.28 10.93
C LYS A 22 -34.18 -24.25 11.73
N GLY A 23 -34.02 -25.47 11.21
CA GLY A 23 -33.25 -26.51 11.88
C GLY A 23 -31.83 -26.02 12.27
N PRO A 24 -31.23 -26.58 13.31
CA PRO A 24 -29.97 -26.09 13.89
C PRO A 24 -28.82 -25.95 12.89
N GLY A 25 -28.77 -26.80 11.86
CA GLY A 25 -27.78 -26.70 10.77
C GLY A 25 -27.93 -25.42 9.91
N THR A 26 -29.15 -24.92 9.74
CA THR A 26 -29.43 -23.68 9.00
C THR A 26 -29.02 -22.45 9.82
N GLN A 27 -29.23 -22.46 11.14
CA GLN A 27 -28.78 -21.39 12.03
C GLN A 27 -27.25 -21.26 12.05
N VAL A 28 -26.52 -22.38 12.13
CA VAL A 28 -25.05 -22.36 12.08
C VAL A 28 -24.54 -21.77 10.76
N ARG A 29 -25.21 -22.08 9.65
CA ARG A 29 -24.86 -21.54 8.33
C ARG A 29 -25.12 -20.05 8.22
N GLU A 30 -26.23 -19.56 8.78
CA GLU A 30 -26.56 -18.12 8.83
C GLU A 30 -25.58 -17.34 9.72
N LEU A 31 -25.20 -17.88 10.89
CA LEU A 31 -24.21 -17.26 11.77
C LEU A 31 -22.83 -17.15 11.08
N LYS A 32 -22.40 -18.21 10.41
CA LYS A 32 -21.16 -18.21 9.62
C LYS A 32 -21.21 -17.13 8.54
N ASP A 33 -22.32 -17.02 7.81
CA ASP A 33 -22.47 -16.07 6.71
C ASP A 33 -22.44 -14.62 7.21
N LEU A 34 -23.04 -14.35 8.38
CA LEU A 34 -22.96 -13.05 9.05
C LEU A 34 -21.53 -12.71 9.48
N VAL A 35 -20.80 -13.66 10.08
CA VAL A 35 -19.40 -13.44 10.49
C VAL A 35 -18.50 -13.19 9.28
N VAL A 36 -18.66 -13.97 8.21
CA VAL A 36 -17.89 -13.79 6.96
C VAL A 36 -18.21 -12.45 6.31
N THR A 37 -19.48 -12.05 6.28
CA THR A 37 -19.91 -10.77 5.71
C THR A 37 -19.38 -9.60 6.52
N TYR A 38 -19.43 -9.69 7.85
CA TYR A 38 -18.89 -8.67 8.75
C TYR A 38 -17.37 -8.52 8.59
N ALA A 39 -16.63 -9.64 8.60
CA ALA A 39 -15.20 -9.64 8.38
C ALA A 39 -14.84 -9.02 7.02
N LYS A 40 -15.60 -9.30 5.96
CA LYS A 40 -15.42 -8.63 4.65
C LYS A 40 -15.73 -7.14 4.71
N GLN A 41 -16.77 -6.73 5.44
CA GLN A 41 -17.15 -5.31 5.56
C GLN A 41 -16.09 -4.51 6.32
N GLU A 42 -15.61 -5.03 7.43
CA GLU A 42 -14.57 -4.39 8.23
C GLU A 42 -13.19 -4.43 7.56
N THR A 43 -12.89 -5.41 6.69
CA THR A 43 -11.54 -5.55 6.09
C THR A 43 -11.39 -4.96 4.70
N ILE A 44 -12.46 -4.86 3.90
CA ILE A 44 -12.34 -4.35 2.52
C ILE A 44 -12.03 -2.85 2.49
N ASP A 45 -12.66 -2.06 3.35
CA ASP A 45 -12.39 -0.62 3.45
C ASP A 45 -10.95 -0.29 3.87
N PRO A 46 -10.36 -0.92 4.91
CA PRO A 46 -8.96 -0.71 5.23
C PRO A 46 -8.03 -1.25 4.14
N LEU A 47 -8.36 -2.36 3.47
CA LEU A 47 -7.53 -2.91 2.41
C LEU A 47 -7.48 -2.00 1.17
N LYS A 48 -8.61 -1.41 0.77
CA LYS A 48 -8.69 -0.42 -0.31
C LYS A 48 -7.88 0.84 0.03
N THR A 49 -7.98 1.29 1.28
CA THR A 49 -7.22 2.43 1.77
C THR A 49 -5.73 2.13 1.77
N LEU A 50 -5.31 0.95 2.22
CA LEU A 50 -3.91 0.51 2.21
C LEU A 50 -3.36 0.40 0.79
N GLY A 51 -4.14 -0.14 -0.15
CA GLY A 51 -3.76 -0.21 -1.56
C GLY A 51 -3.49 1.17 -2.17
N ARG A 52 -4.32 2.18 -1.83
CA ARG A 52 -4.10 3.57 -2.29
C ARG A 52 -2.80 4.16 -1.72
N HIS A 53 -2.55 3.99 -0.43
CA HIS A 53 -1.33 4.50 0.21
C HIS A 53 -0.08 3.79 -0.31
N LEU A 54 -0.15 2.48 -0.56
CA LEU A 54 0.94 1.72 -1.15
C LEU A 54 1.22 2.18 -2.58
N GLY A 55 0.18 2.41 -3.40
CA GLY A 55 0.33 2.96 -4.74
C GLY A 55 0.99 4.34 -4.74
N LEU A 56 0.58 5.23 -3.84
CA LEU A 56 1.23 6.54 -3.64
C LEU A 56 2.68 6.39 -3.18
N GLY A 57 2.97 5.45 -2.29
CA GLY A 57 4.32 5.15 -1.80
C GLY A 57 5.24 4.65 -2.92
N ILE A 58 4.76 3.74 -3.78
CA ILE A 58 5.53 3.23 -4.93
C ILE A 58 5.78 4.36 -5.92
N SER A 59 4.75 5.12 -6.29
CA SER A 59 4.89 6.24 -7.23
C SER A 59 5.84 7.31 -6.71
N GLY A 60 5.73 7.67 -5.43
CA GLY A 60 6.66 8.57 -4.76
C GLY A 60 8.09 8.04 -4.74
N SER A 61 8.28 6.75 -4.46
CA SER A 61 9.61 6.13 -4.46
C SER A 61 10.26 6.17 -5.84
N ILE A 62 9.49 5.97 -6.91
CA ILE A 62 9.97 6.09 -8.30
C ILE A 62 10.40 7.54 -8.58
N LEU A 63 9.56 8.53 -8.23
CA LEU A 63 9.90 9.94 -8.43
C LEU A 63 11.18 10.33 -7.68
N ILE A 64 11.32 9.92 -6.41
CA ILE A 64 12.51 10.18 -5.61
C ILE A 64 13.73 9.48 -6.21
N GLY A 65 13.60 8.24 -6.67
CA GLY A 65 14.69 7.53 -7.35
C GLY A 65 15.17 8.22 -8.62
N ILE A 66 14.23 8.67 -9.46
CA ILE A 66 14.54 9.44 -10.68
C ILE A 66 15.21 10.77 -10.31
N GLY A 67 14.66 11.51 -9.35
CA GLY A 67 15.24 12.76 -8.88
C GLY A 67 16.65 12.57 -8.33
N TRP A 68 16.90 11.45 -7.64
CA TRP A 68 18.21 11.10 -7.12
C TRP A 68 19.24 10.84 -8.24
N VAL A 69 18.86 10.11 -9.29
CA VAL A 69 19.72 9.91 -10.47
C VAL A 69 20.04 11.25 -11.13
N PHE A 70 19.04 12.10 -11.35
CA PHE A 70 19.28 13.42 -11.94
C PHE A 70 20.13 14.32 -11.05
N ALA A 71 19.96 14.26 -9.73
CA ALA A 71 20.81 15.00 -8.79
C ALA A 71 22.27 14.57 -8.90
N LEU A 72 22.56 13.26 -8.95
CA LEU A 72 23.92 12.74 -9.13
C LEU A 72 24.50 13.16 -10.49
N LEU A 73 23.72 13.11 -11.55
CA LEU A 73 24.14 13.58 -12.88
C LEU A 73 24.42 15.08 -12.90
N ALA A 74 23.58 15.90 -12.24
CA ALA A 74 23.77 17.34 -12.14
C ALA A 74 25.06 17.67 -11.38
N ILE A 75 25.33 17.00 -10.26
CA ILE A 75 26.58 17.15 -9.50
C ILE A 75 27.77 16.73 -10.36
N LEU A 76 27.72 15.56 -10.99
CA LEU A 76 28.79 15.08 -11.88
C LEU A 76 29.08 16.09 -12.98
N ARG A 77 28.03 16.58 -13.64
CA ARG A 77 28.14 17.54 -14.72
C ARG A 77 28.72 18.85 -14.24
N GLY A 78 28.29 19.36 -13.08
CA GLY A 78 28.82 20.57 -12.48
C GLY A 78 30.30 20.46 -12.15
N LEU A 79 30.74 19.33 -11.58
CA LEU A 79 32.16 19.10 -11.29
C LEU A 79 33.02 19.00 -12.55
N GLN A 80 32.52 18.35 -13.61
CA GLN A 80 33.22 18.24 -14.90
C GLN A 80 33.30 19.55 -15.68
N GLN A 81 32.50 20.57 -15.33
CA GLN A 81 32.57 21.89 -15.97
C GLN A 81 33.65 22.79 -15.38
N ILE A 82 34.25 22.41 -14.25
CA ILE A 82 35.28 23.19 -13.60
C ILE A 82 36.63 22.83 -14.21
N ASP A 83 37.33 23.82 -14.77
CA ASP A 83 38.61 23.65 -15.46
C ASP A 83 39.70 22.96 -14.61
N PHE A 84 39.63 23.09 -13.28
CA PHE A 84 40.51 22.39 -12.35
C PHE A 84 40.41 20.85 -12.46
N PHE A 85 39.19 20.33 -12.63
CA PHE A 85 38.96 18.89 -12.74
C PHE A 85 39.01 18.41 -14.19
N ASN A 86 38.66 19.27 -15.15
CA ASN A 86 38.60 18.91 -16.56
C ASN A 86 39.16 20.06 -17.42
N ASP A 87 40.46 20.00 -17.69
CA ASP A 87 41.19 21.02 -18.44
C ASP A 87 40.93 20.85 -19.96
N PRO A 88 40.32 21.83 -20.65
CA PRO A 88 40.06 21.75 -22.09
C PRO A 88 41.33 21.73 -22.96
N GLY A 89 42.46 22.22 -22.44
CA GLY A 89 43.73 22.32 -23.17
C GLY A 89 44.63 21.09 -23.03
N ALA A 90 44.32 20.18 -22.10
CA ALA A 90 45.12 19.00 -21.84
C ALA A 90 44.58 17.76 -22.58
N PRO A 91 45.45 16.80 -22.96
CA PRO A 91 44.99 15.51 -23.46
C PRO A 91 44.05 14.85 -22.44
N GLU A 92 42.93 14.30 -22.93
CA GLU A 92 41.95 13.54 -22.13
C GLU A 92 41.34 14.30 -20.93
N GLY A 93 41.32 15.64 -20.96
CA GLY A 93 40.76 16.47 -19.88
C GLY A 93 41.71 16.67 -18.69
N GLY A 94 42.96 16.23 -18.79
CA GLY A 94 43.99 16.39 -17.75
C GLY A 94 43.99 15.31 -16.67
N THR A 95 45.00 15.36 -15.80
CA THR A 95 45.28 14.30 -14.79
C THR A 95 44.17 14.10 -13.74
N TRP A 96 43.31 15.09 -13.54
CA TRP A 96 42.27 15.09 -12.50
C TRP A 96 40.87 14.71 -13.00
N SER A 97 40.72 14.35 -14.28
CA SER A 97 39.42 14.06 -14.91
C SER A 97 38.67 12.87 -14.30
N TRP A 98 39.37 11.98 -13.60
CA TRP A 98 38.75 10.84 -12.86
C TRP A 98 38.07 11.26 -11.54
N MET A 99 38.49 12.38 -10.95
CA MET A 99 38.08 12.79 -9.60
C MET A 99 36.57 13.11 -9.48
N PRO A 100 35.91 13.78 -10.47
CA PRO A 100 34.47 13.96 -10.46
C PRO A 100 33.67 12.66 -10.32
N TYR A 101 34.10 11.60 -11.00
CA TYR A 101 33.44 10.30 -10.94
C TYR A 101 33.58 9.66 -9.56
N LEU A 102 34.77 9.76 -8.95
CA LEU A 102 35.01 9.24 -7.59
C LEU A 102 34.17 10.00 -6.56
N ILE A 103 34.12 11.33 -6.61
CA ILE A 103 33.32 12.15 -5.70
C ILE A 103 31.84 11.76 -5.77
N VAL A 104 31.28 11.71 -6.98
CA VAL A 104 29.86 11.38 -7.17
C VAL A 104 29.54 9.95 -6.73
N THR A 105 30.46 9.01 -6.96
CA THR A 105 30.32 7.63 -6.49
C THR A 105 30.30 7.56 -4.97
N VAL A 106 31.21 8.26 -4.30
CA VAL A 106 31.27 8.31 -2.83
C VAL A 106 30.01 8.97 -2.26
N VAL A 107 29.54 10.07 -2.84
CA VAL A 107 28.31 10.74 -2.41
C VAL A 107 27.10 9.82 -2.58
N GLY A 108 26.99 9.16 -3.74
CA GLY A 108 25.94 8.17 -4.03
C GLY A 108 25.94 7.03 -3.02
N ALA A 109 27.10 6.43 -2.78
CA ALA A 109 27.29 5.33 -1.84
C ALA A 109 27.01 5.75 -0.38
N ALA A 110 27.45 6.94 0.02
CA ALA A 110 27.22 7.47 1.36
C ALA A 110 25.72 7.65 1.64
N VAL A 111 24.98 8.27 0.72
CA VAL A 111 23.54 8.46 0.88
C VAL A 111 22.81 7.11 0.88
N ALA A 112 23.14 6.20 -0.05
CA ALA A 112 22.57 4.86 -0.06
C ALA A 112 22.86 4.10 1.25
N GLY A 113 24.08 4.19 1.76
CA GLY A 113 24.49 3.57 3.03
C GLY A 113 23.75 4.16 4.23
N LEU A 114 23.52 5.48 4.27
CA LEU A 114 22.74 6.13 5.31
C LEU A 114 21.28 5.67 5.30
N TYR A 115 20.65 5.59 4.12
CA TYR A 115 19.30 5.05 3.98
C TYR A 115 19.23 3.58 4.40
N GLY A 116 20.19 2.75 3.98
CA GLY A 116 20.27 1.35 4.38
C GLY A 116 20.42 1.17 5.90
N ARG A 117 21.29 1.97 6.53
CA ARG A 117 21.46 1.99 7.99
C ARG A 117 20.21 2.45 8.72
N ALA A 118 19.54 3.49 8.21
CA ALA A 118 18.29 3.97 8.78
C ALA A 118 17.18 2.92 8.70
N LEU A 119 17.12 2.16 7.60
CA LEU A 119 16.20 1.05 7.43
C LEU A 119 16.52 -0.09 8.39
N ALA A 120 17.78 -0.52 8.48
CA ALA A 120 18.22 -1.58 9.39
C ALA A 120 17.83 -1.26 10.84
N LYS A 121 18.09 -0.03 11.31
CA LYS A 121 17.68 0.44 12.63
C LYS A 121 16.17 0.35 12.87
N ARG A 122 15.35 0.65 11.86
CA ARG A 122 13.88 0.56 11.99
C ARG A 122 13.40 -0.89 12.09
N LEU A 123 14.08 -1.82 11.41
CA LEU A 123 13.75 -3.24 11.50
C LEU A 123 14.13 -3.81 12.88
N GLU A 124 15.28 -3.41 13.42
CA GLU A 124 15.71 -3.78 14.78
C GLU A 124 14.72 -3.28 15.84
N GLN A 125 14.26 -2.03 15.74
CA GLN A 125 13.30 -1.44 16.70
C GLN A 125 11.91 -2.09 16.67
N ASN A 126 11.48 -2.60 15.51
CA ASN A 126 10.18 -3.25 15.35
C ASN A 126 10.23 -4.75 15.71
N GLY A 127 11.42 -5.33 15.80
CA GLY A 127 11.64 -6.75 16.11
C GLY A 127 11.75 -7.07 17.61
N ASP A 128 11.66 -6.07 18.48
CA ASP A 128 11.72 -6.25 19.93
C ASP A 128 10.29 -6.43 20.49
N PRO A 129 9.85 -7.67 20.81
CA PRO A 129 8.55 -7.87 21.42
C PRO A 129 8.55 -7.28 22.83
N LYS A 130 7.67 -6.30 23.08
CA LYS A 130 7.31 -5.91 24.45
C LYS A 130 6.52 -7.02 25.14
#